data_AF-A0A9E4QAZ9-F1
#
_entry.id   AF-A0A9E4QAZ9-F1
#
_cell.length_a   1.000
_cell.length_b   1.000
_cell.length_c   1.000
_cell.angle_alpha   90.00
_cell.angle_beta   90.00
_cell.angle_gamma   90.00
#
_symmetry.space_group_name_H-M   'P 1'
#
loop_
_entity.id
_entity.type
_entity.pdbx_description
1 polymer ?
#
loop_
_entity_poly.entity_id
_entity_poly.type
_entity_poly.pdbx_seq_one_letter_code
_entity_poly.pdbx_strand_id
1 'polypeptide(L)'
;AYDPQAANNFRVILLNTAKVLEQHKAGLSGETGPIQLWPHNFDLAFEWFGTLMVSSDENGETKEHPSQINFGLAPGDSSHPEAYYYSNPWPFQESLVGRELPGGARWFTESWQGTLLSYAEIADHESGAEKLAAYFKAVYDLASPLLTA
;
A
#
# COMPACT_ATOMS: atom_id res chain seq x y z
N ALA A 1 11.19 6.34 28.54
CA ALA A 1 12.29 6.17 27.57
C ALA A 1 11.79 5.25 26.46
N TYR A 2 12.29 5.38 25.23
CA TYR A 2 11.93 4.46 24.14
C TYR A 2 12.75 3.16 24.24
N ASP A 3 12.27 2.08 23.62
CA ASP A 3 12.99 0.81 23.48
C ASP A 3 13.95 0.88 22.28
N PRO A 4 15.29 0.86 22.49
CA PRO A 4 16.26 0.94 21.39
C PRO A 4 16.24 -0.25 20.44
N GLN A 5 15.91 -1.45 20.93
CA GLN A 5 15.85 -2.64 20.11
C GLN A 5 14.63 -2.58 19.19
N ALA A 6 13.47 -2.19 19.73
CA ALA A 6 12.27 -1.98 18.93
C ALA A 6 12.49 -0.92 17.83
N ALA A 7 13.12 0.21 18.18
CA ALA A 7 13.46 1.26 17.21
C ALA A 7 14.39 0.76 16.10
N ASN A 8 15.41 -0.05 16.45
CA ASN A 8 16.30 -0.62 15.44
C ASN A 8 15.59 -1.66 14.56
N ASN A 9 14.73 -2.50 15.13
CA ASN A 9 13.93 -3.46 14.36
C ASN A 9 13.04 -2.74 13.35
N PHE A 10 12.34 -1.68 13.79
CA PHE A 10 11.51 -0.87 12.91
C PHE A 10 12.33 -0.23 11.77
N ARG A 11 13.50 0.32 12.08
CA ARG A 11 14.43 0.84 11.06
C ARG A 11 14.83 -0.21 10.02
N VAL A 12 15.11 -1.45 10.44
CA VAL A 12 15.44 -2.55 9.53
C VAL A 12 14.26 -2.90 8.63
N ILE A 13 13.05 -2.97 9.19
CA ILE A 13 11.81 -3.23 8.44
C ILE A 13 11.59 -2.13 7.39
N LEU A 14 11.75 -0.85 7.76
CA LEU A 14 11.64 0.27 6.84
C LEU A 14 12.63 0.17 5.68
N LEU A 15 13.90 -0.12 5.95
CA LEU A 15 14.93 -0.22 4.91
C LEU A 15 14.70 -1.40 3.96
N ASN A 16 14.23 -2.54 4.47
CA ASN A 16 13.92 -3.70 3.63
C ASN A 16 12.68 -3.45 2.78
N THR A 17 11.66 -2.83 3.37
CA THR A 17 10.42 -2.45 2.66
C THR A 17 10.70 -1.41 1.58
N ALA A 18 11.51 -0.39 1.88
CA ALA A 18 11.90 0.64 0.93
C ALA A 18 12.50 0.05 -0.35
N LYS A 19 13.39 -0.95 -0.24
CA LYS A 19 13.96 -1.64 -1.40
C LYS A 19 12.91 -2.31 -2.27
N VAL A 20 11.92 -2.96 -1.67
CA VAL A 20 10.83 -3.62 -2.43
C VAL A 20 9.92 -2.58 -3.08
N LEU A 21 9.60 -1.48 -2.38
CA LEU A 21 8.82 -0.38 -2.94
C LEU A 21 9.56 0.30 -4.11
N GLU A 22 10.87 0.52 -4.00
CA GLU A 22 11.71 1.07 -5.08
C GLU A 22 11.69 0.17 -6.33
N GLN A 23 11.85 -1.14 -6.13
CA GLN A 23 11.78 -2.12 -7.22
C GLN A 23 10.39 -2.17 -7.85
N HIS A 24 9.34 -2.16 -7.03
CA HIS A 24 7.97 -2.16 -7.51
C HIS A 24 7.69 -0.90 -8.33
N LYS A 25 7.98 0.29 -7.76
CA LYS A 25 7.84 1.60 -8.41
C LYS A 25 8.59 1.67 -9.75
N ALA A 26 9.82 1.15 -9.82
CA ALA A 26 10.61 1.14 -11.05
C ALA A 26 10.01 0.27 -12.17
N GLY A 27 9.17 -0.70 -11.82
CA GLY A 27 8.44 -1.55 -12.76
C GLY A 27 7.08 -1.01 -13.21
N LEU A 28 6.61 0.10 -12.63
CA LEU A 28 5.32 0.70 -12.98
C LEU A 28 5.45 1.62 -14.20
N SER A 29 4.40 1.66 -15.00
CA SER A 29 4.23 2.68 -16.03
C SER A 29 3.38 3.83 -15.48
N GLY A 30 3.61 5.07 -15.92
CA GLY A 30 2.83 6.23 -15.46
C GLY A 30 3.50 7.02 -14.34
N GLU A 31 2.76 7.95 -13.75
CA GLU A 31 3.27 8.89 -12.76
C GLU A 31 3.26 8.29 -11.35
N THR A 32 4.29 8.58 -10.56
CA THR A 32 4.42 8.09 -9.19
C THR A 32 4.97 9.17 -8.27
N GLY A 33 4.43 9.23 -7.05
CA GLY A 33 4.97 10.03 -5.95
C GLY A 33 6.27 9.45 -5.39
N PRO A 34 7.03 10.20 -4.59
CA PRO A 34 8.19 9.68 -3.88
C PRO A 34 7.78 8.67 -2.80
N ILE A 35 8.69 7.74 -2.47
CA ILE A 35 8.52 6.88 -1.29
C ILE A 35 8.84 7.73 -0.06
N GLN A 36 7.87 7.84 0.86
CA GLN A 36 7.96 8.70 2.03
C GLN A 36 7.57 7.96 3.30
N LEU A 37 8.20 8.34 4.42
CA LEU A 37 7.77 7.97 5.76
C LEU A 37 6.85 9.07 6.30
N TRP A 38 5.57 8.76 6.44
CA TRP A 38 4.57 9.73 6.82
C TRP A 38 4.58 9.96 8.34
N PRO A 39 4.69 11.21 8.82
CA PRO A 39 4.88 11.48 10.25
C PRO A 39 3.68 11.13 11.15
N HIS A 40 2.47 11.04 10.59
CA HIS A 40 1.25 10.89 11.38
C HIS A 40 1.11 9.47 11.94
N ASN A 41 1.33 8.44 11.11
CA ASN A 41 1.24 7.03 11.51
C ASN A 41 2.56 6.26 11.34
N PHE A 42 3.65 6.92 10.93
CA PHE A 42 4.93 6.29 10.60
C PHE A 42 4.83 5.21 9.53
N ASP A 43 3.88 5.35 8.62
CA ASP A 43 3.72 4.50 7.45
C ASP A 43 4.76 4.85 6.37
N LEU A 44 5.30 3.82 5.72
CA LEU A 44 6.21 3.97 4.58
C LEU A 44 5.44 3.64 3.31
N ALA A 45 5.27 4.61 2.43
CA ALA A 45 4.41 4.45 1.27
C ALA A 45 4.78 5.33 0.08
N PHE A 46 4.22 4.99 -1.08
CA PHE A 46 4.18 5.88 -2.24
C PHE A 46 2.86 5.73 -2.99
N GLU A 47 2.55 6.72 -3.83
CA GLU A 47 1.37 6.75 -4.67
C GLU A 47 1.76 6.51 -6.13
N TRP A 48 0.96 5.70 -6.82
CA TRP A 48 0.91 5.66 -8.28
C TRP A 48 -0.36 6.37 -8.74
N PHE A 49 -0.27 7.14 -9.82
CA PHE A 49 -1.38 7.93 -10.36
C PHE A 49 -1.86 7.37 -11.70
N GLY A 50 -3.16 7.10 -11.77
CA GLY A 50 -3.87 6.73 -12.99
C GLY A 50 -4.30 7.94 -13.81
N THR A 51 -4.97 7.68 -14.94
CA THR A 51 -5.43 8.72 -15.87
C THR A 51 -6.92 9.05 -15.73
N LEU A 52 -7.68 8.22 -15.01
CA LEU A 52 -9.07 8.53 -14.68
C LEU A 52 -9.10 9.73 -13.73
N MET A 53 -9.82 10.79 -14.10
CA MET A 53 -10.08 11.94 -13.25
C MET A 53 -11.32 11.71 -12.39
N VAL A 54 -11.25 12.11 -11.13
CA VAL A 54 -12.26 11.88 -10.10
C VAL A 54 -12.56 13.20 -9.41
N SER A 55 -13.84 13.59 -9.42
CA SER A 55 -14.33 14.75 -8.69
C SER A 55 -14.47 14.43 -7.20
N SER A 56 -13.92 15.28 -6.34
CA SER A 56 -14.08 15.23 -4.88
C SER A 56 -14.52 16.59 -4.35
N ASP A 57 -15.48 16.61 -3.44
CA ASP A 57 -15.92 17.84 -2.77
C ASP A 57 -15.06 18.09 -1.52
N GLU A 58 -14.18 19.08 -1.60
CA GLU A 58 -13.29 19.47 -0.52
C GLU A 58 -13.62 20.88 -0.03
N ASN A 59 -14.08 21.01 1.23
CA ASN A 59 -14.41 22.30 1.85
C ASN A 59 -15.42 23.15 1.04
N GLY A 60 -16.34 22.50 0.33
CA GLY A 60 -17.37 23.17 -0.49
C GLY A 60 -16.91 23.54 -1.90
N GLU A 61 -15.72 23.11 -2.32
CA GLU A 61 -15.22 23.25 -3.69
C GLU A 61 -15.05 21.86 -4.33
N THR A 62 -15.62 21.66 -5.52
CA THR A 62 -15.37 20.46 -6.31
C THR A 62 -13.99 20.56 -6.93
N LYS A 63 -13.13 19.58 -6.64
CA LYS A 63 -11.79 19.44 -7.21
C LYS A 63 -11.66 18.16 -7.99
N GLU A 64 -10.86 18.21 -9.05
CA GLU A 64 -10.53 17.06 -9.89
C GLU A 64 -9.17 16.50 -9.48
N HIS A 65 -9.12 15.21 -9.16
CA HIS A 65 -7.90 14.50 -8.81
C HIS A 65 -7.70 13.31 -9.74
N PRO A 66 -6.46 12.99 -10.15
CA PRO A 66 -6.21 11.71 -10.77
C PRO A 66 -6.54 10.59 -9.77
N SER A 67 -7.12 9.52 -10.28
CA SER A 67 -7.20 8.24 -9.57
C SER A 67 -5.81 7.77 -9.15
N GLN A 68 -5.73 6.93 -8.12
CA GLN A 68 -4.45 6.53 -7.56
C GLN A 68 -4.49 5.16 -6.90
N ILE A 69 -3.30 4.58 -6.71
CA ILE A 69 -3.09 3.44 -5.83
C ILE A 69 -1.98 3.80 -4.86
N ASN A 70 -2.29 3.76 -3.56
CA ASN A 70 -1.27 3.87 -2.53
C ASN A 70 -0.71 2.46 -2.23
N PHE A 71 0.61 2.33 -2.13
CA PHE A 71 1.32 1.11 -1.76
C PHE A 71 2.19 1.39 -0.53
N GLY A 72 2.02 0.63 0.55
CA GLY A 72 2.78 0.93 1.76
C GLY A 72 2.81 -0.15 2.84
N LEU A 73 3.49 0.20 3.92
CA LEU A 73 3.58 -0.52 5.18
C LEU A 73 3.04 0.38 6.28
N ALA A 74 2.12 -0.14 7.09
CA ALA A 74 1.71 0.45 8.35
C ALA A 74 2.34 -0.34 9.52
N PRO A 75 2.88 0.34 10.55
CA PRO A 75 3.40 -0.32 11.75
C PRO A 75 2.28 -0.90 12.64
N GLY A 76 1.01 -0.65 12.30
CA GLY A 76 -0.16 -0.93 13.12
C GLY A 76 -0.68 0.33 13.82
N ASP A 77 -1.94 0.30 14.23
CA ASP A 77 -2.60 1.36 14.97
C ASP A 77 -3.57 0.80 16.03
N SER A 78 -4.32 1.68 16.70
CA SER A 78 -5.27 1.27 17.74
C SER A 78 -6.40 0.35 17.26
N SER A 79 -6.72 0.36 15.98
CA SER A 79 -7.75 -0.47 15.34
C SER A 79 -7.18 -1.77 14.76
N HIS A 80 -5.92 -1.74 14.30
CA HIS A 80 -5.19 -2.91 13.82
C HIS A 80 -3.76 -2.91 14.39
N PRO A 81 -3.52 -3.49 15.58
CA PRO A 81 -2.24 -3.34 16.30
C PRO A 81 -1.03 -3.98 15.64
N GLU A 82 -1.24 -4.94 14.76
CA GLU A 82 -0.17 -5.66 14.05
C GLU A 82 0.31 -4.86 12.85
N ALA A 83 1.58 -5.02 12.47
CA ALA A 83 2.10 -4.40 11.25
C ALA A 83 1.53 -5.10 10.01
N TYR A 84 1.24 -4.34 8.95
CA TYR A 84 0.72 -4.87 7.70
C TYR A 84 1.15 -4.05 6.50
N TYR A 85 1.30 -4.73 5.37
CA TYR A 85 1.41 -4.10 4.06
C TYR A 85 0.02 -3.84 3.49
N TYR A 86 -0.14 -2.74 2.78
CA TYR A 86 -1.41 -2.36 2.20
C TYR A 86 -1.27 -1.85 0.78
N SER A 87 -2.34 -2.04 0.02
CA SER A 87 -2.60 -1.28 -1.19
C SER A 87 -4.03 -0.77 -1.21
N ASN A 88 -4.19 0.51 -1.52
CA ASN A 88 -5.48 1.21 -1.53
C ASN A 88 -5.73 1.86 -2.90
N PRO A 89 -6.42 1.15 -3.81
CA PRO A 89 -6.91 1.75 -5.05
C PRO A 89 -8.05 2.74 -4.77
N TRP A 90 -7.96 3.92 -5.38
CA TRP A 90 -8.98 4.97 -5.32
C TRP A 90 -9.27 5.55 -6.71
N PRO A 91 -10.55 5.61 -7.15
CA PRO A 91 -11.74 5.18 -6.42
C PRO A 91 -11.82 3.65 -6.35
N PHE A 92 -12.19 3.14 -5.18
CA PHE A 92 -12.30 1.70 -4.96
C PHE A 92 -13.45 1.10 -5.78
N GLN A 93 -13.25 -0.10 -6.33
CA GLN A 93 -14.23 -0.80 -7.13
C GLN A 93 -14.59 -2.13 -6.47
N GLU A 94 -15.87 -2.36 -6.18
CA GLU A 94 -16.36 -3.60 -5.55
C GLU A 94 -16.04 -4.86 -6.37
N SER A 95 -15.84 -4.72 -7.69
CA SER A 95 -15.41 -5.82 -8.57
C SER A 95 -14.02 -6.38 -8.26
N LEU A 96 -13.23 -5.67 -7.45
CA LEU A 96 -11.95 -6.14 -6.92
C LEU A 96 -12.14 -7.15 -5.78
N VAL A 97 -13.22 -7.05 -5.02
CA VAL A 97 -13.46 -7.91 -3.86
C VAL A 97 -13.59 -9.37 -4.31
N GLY A 98 -12.90 -10.28 -3.60
CA GLY A 98 -12.90 -11.71 -3.89
C GLY A 98 -11.90 -12.14 -4.99
N ARG A 99 -11.20 -11.19 -5.63
CA ARG A 99 -10.07 -11.53 -6.52
C ARG A 99 -8.90 -12.06 -5.67
N GLU A 100 -8.33 -13.18 -6.08
CA GLU A 100 -7.21 -13.81 -5.36
C GLU A 100 -5.99 -12.88 -5.31
N LEU A 101 -5.35 -12.84 -4.14
CA LEU A 101 -4.10 -12.12 -3.91
C LEU A 101 -3.07 -13.08 -3.31
N PRO A 102 -1.79 -12.96 -3.66
CA PRO A 102 -0.75 -13.85 -3.16
C PRO A 102 -0.38 -13.54 -1.71
N GLY A 103 0.36 -14.47 -1.08
CA GLY A 103 0.96 -14.24 0.24
C GLY A 103 0.00 -14.22 1.41
N GLY A 104 -1.25 -14.66 1.24
CA GLY A 104 -2.28 -14.58 2.29
C GLY A 104 -2.93 -13.20 2.39
N ALA A 105 -2.64 -12.31 1.44
CA ALA A 105 -3.29 -11.01 1.37
C ALA A 105 -4.79 -11.14 1.09
N ARG A 106 -5.58 -10.18 1.57
CA ARG A 106 -7.03 -10.12 1.35
C ARG A 106 -7.49 -8.71 1.04
N TRP A 107 -8.62 -8.60 0.36
CA TRP A 107 -9.36 -7.35 0.27
C TRP A 107 -9.94 -6.99 1.64
N PHE A 108 -9.86 -5.71 2.00
CA PHE A 108 -10.33 -5.15 3.25
C PHE A 108 -11.35 -4.06 2.93
N THR A 109 -12.54 -4.15 3.51
CA THR A 109 -13.68 -3.25 3.23
C THR A 109 -14.41 -2.82 4.50
N GLU A 110 -13.74 -2.93 5.65
CA GLU A 110 -14.32 -2.58 6.96
C GLU A 110 -14.15 -1.08 7.23
N SER A 111 -13.12 -0.67 7.97
CA SER A 111 -12.87 0.75 8.29
C SER A 111 -12.30 1.58 7.13
N TRP A 112 -11.75 0.91 6.12
CA TRP A 112 -11.24 1.50 4.89
C TRP A 112 -11.32 0.45 3.76
N GLN A 113 -11.13 0.89 2.51
CA GLN A 113 -11.23 0.02 1.34
C GLN A 113 -9.86 -0.23 0.72
N GLY A 114 -9.45 -1.48 0.51
CA GLY A 114 -8.17 -1.79 -0.13
C GLY A 114 -7.76 -3.22 0.16
N THR A 115 -6.48 -3.43 0.48
CA THR A 115 -5.92 -4.77 0.68
C THR A 115 -4.97 -4.79 1.86
N LEU A 116 -4.96 -5.91 2.59
CA LEU A 116 -4.12 -6.11 3.76
C LEU A 116 -3.34 -7.41 3.60
N LEU A 117 -2.01 -7.31 3.74
CA LEU A 117 -1.08 -8.43 3.87
C LEU A 117 -0.37 -8.30 5.22
N SER A 118 -0.63 -9.24 6.14
CA SER A 118 0.00 -9.22 7.46
C SER A 118 1.52 -9.31 7.33
N TYR A 119 2.24 -8.49 8.10
CA TYR A 119 3.70 -8.55 8.15
C TYR A 119 4.19 -9.94 8.61
N ALA A 120 3.47 -10.58 9.53
CA ALA A 120 3.83 -11.88 10.09
C ALA A 120 3.84 -13.02 9.04
N GLU A 121 3.06 -12.90 7.96
CA GLU A 121 3.03 -13.88 6.85
C GLU A 121 4.31 -13.84 5.99
N ILE A 122 5.11 -12.77 6.15
CA ILE A 122 6.25 -12.43 5.30
C ILE A 122 7.57 -12.42 6.08
N ALA A 123 7.56 -11.97 7.34
CA ALA A 123 8.74 -11.63 8.13
C ALA A 123 9.78 -12.77 8.27
N ASP A 124 9.32 -14.00 8.42
CA ASP A 124 10.18 -15.17 8.68
C ASP A 124 10.45 -16.03 7.43
N HIS A 125 10.10 -15.53 6.24
CA HIS A 125 10.32 -16.24 4.98
C HIS A 125 11.58 -15.77 4.25
N GLU A 126 12.43 -16.71 3.84
CA GLU A 126 13.58 -16.42 2.98
C GLU A 126 13.18 -15.71 1.67
N SER A 127 11.96 -15.99 1.17
CA SER A 127 11.36 -15.34 -0.01
C SER A 127 10.41 -14.19 0.34
N GLY A 128 10.51 -13.61 1.54
CA GLY A 128 9.58 -12.57 2.01
C GLY A 128 9.50 -11.35 1.07
N ALA A 129 10.65 -10.87 0.59
CA ALA A 129 10.70 -9.76 -0.36
C ALA A 129 10.02 -10.09 -1.70
N GLU A 130 10.18 -11.32 -2.19
CA GLU A 130 9.55 -11.79 -3.43
C GLU A 130 8.03 -11.91 -3.28
N LYS A 131 7.56 -12.43 -2.14
CA LYS A 131 6.13 -12.51 -1.81
C LYS A 131 5.51 -11.12 -1.73
N LEU A 132 6.19 -10.17 -1.09
CA LEU A 132 5.73 -8.78 -0.99
C LEU A 132 5.66 -8.11 -2.38
N ALA A 133 6.68 -8.31 -3.22
CA ALA A 133 6.68 -7.80 -4.58
C ALA A 133 5.56 -8.41 -5.43
N ALA A 134 5.32 -9.72 -5.30
CA ALA A 134 4.22 -10.41 -5.98
C ALA A 134 2.85 -9.87 -5.55
N TYR A 135 2.67 -9.58 -4.26
CA TYR A 135 1.46 -8.96 -3.73
C TYR A 135 1.22 -7.57 -4.33
N PHE A 136 2.18 -6.65 -4.26
CA PHE A 136 2.01 -5.31 -4.82
C PHE A 136 1.75 -5.36 -6.33
N LYS A 137 2.47 -6.23 -7.05
CA LYS A 137 2.22 -6.44 -8.48
C LYS A 137 0.80 -6.94 -8.75
N ALA A 138 0.32 -7.93 -8.00
CA ALA A 138 -1.02 -8.47 -8.18
C ALA A 138 -2.10 -7.39 -7.98
N VAL A 139 -1.97 -6.54 -6.95
CA VAL A 139 -2.92 -5.44 -6.73
C VAL A 139 -2.86 -4.43 -7.88
N TYR A 140 -1.66 -4.03 -8.31
CA TYR A 140 -1.49 -3.12 -9.44
C TYR A 140 -2.13 -3.67 -10.73
N ASP A 141 -1.86 -4.93 -11.08
CA ASP A 141 -2.39 -5.56 -12.30
C ASP A 141 -3.92 -5.66 -12.28
N LEU A 142 -4.52 -5.87 -11.09
CA LEU A 142 -5.96 -5.96 -10.92
C LEU A 142 -6.65 -4.59 -10.94
N ALA A 143 -6.05 -3.60 -10.28
CA ALA A 143 -6.68 -2.31 -10.03
C ALA A 143 -6.38 -1.26 -11.11
N SER A 144 -5.14 -1.18 -11.62
CA SER A 144 -4.75 -0.13 -12.57
C SER A 144 -5.65 -0.04 -13.82
N PRO A 145 -6.15 -1.13 -14.44
CA PRO A 145 -7.02 -1.01 -15.61
C PRO A 145 -8.37 -0.31 -15.31
N LEU A 146 -8.79 -0.29 -14.04
CA LEU A 146 -10.00 0.39 -13.58
C LEU A 146 -9.77 1.88 -13.31
N LEU A 147 -8.51 2.31 -13.29
CA LEU A 147 -8.06 3.66 -12.93
C LEU A 147 -7.42 4.40 -14.12
N THR A 148 -7.35 3.80 -15.31
CA THR A 148 -6.71 4.39 -16.50
C THR A 148 -7.64 4.52 -17.69
N ALA A 149 -8.93 4.76 -17.47
CA ALA A 149 -9.95 4.80 -18.53
C ALA A 149 -9.52 5.52 -19.83
#